data_AF-A0A6N7BFI9-F1
#
_entry.id   AF-A0A6N7BFI9-F1
#
_cell.length_a   1.000
_cell.length_b   1.000
_cell.length_c   1.000
_cell.angle_alpha   90.00
_cell.angle_beta   90.00
_cell.angle_gamma   90.00
#
_symmetry.space_group_name_H-M   'P 1'
#
loop_
_entity.id
_entity.type
_entity.pdbx_description
1 polymer ?
#
loop_
_entity_poly.entity_id
_entity_poly.type
_entity_poly.pdbx_seq_one_letter_code
_entity_poly.pdbx_strand_id
1 'polypeptide(L)'
;MKRHSVLVEFSKDHHQALILAQICKINSPEYKGMPTTVAGKAKLVLEKWESELKPHFNLEEKLLVPLVENKSIKLKELCKRIILEHRQIENLIGKISKNMEIESTLNEFGLLLDNHVRLEEREWFEEIQNALSSEEINNLAVQVKKEKESSTQTCKK
;
A
#
# COMPACT_ATOMS: atom_id res chain seq x y z
N MET A 1 19.99 2.32 10.76
CA MET A 1 19.11 2.05 11.92
C MET A 1 18.22 0.86 11.56
N LYS A 2 17.90 -0.06 12.49
CA LYS A 2 16.94 -1.15 12.21
C LYS A 2 15.51 -0.61 12.33
N ARG A 3 14.64 -0.93 11.38
CA ARG A 3 13.24 -0.50 11.40
C ARG A 3 12.49 -1.13 12.57
N HIS A 4 11.60 -0.38 13.23
CA HIS A 4 10.74 -0.93 14.29
C HIS A 4 9.88 -2.08 13.75
N SER A 5 9.72 -3.13 14.54
CA SER A 5 9.00 -4.34 14.14
C SER A 5 7.57 -4.05 13.68
N VAL A 6 6.89 -3.09 14.31
CA VAL A 6 5.54 -2.70 13.91
C VAL A 6 5.47 -2.12 12.50
N LEU A 7 6.46 -1.32 12.08
CA LEU A 7 6.53 -0.79 10.71
C LEU A 7 6.96 -1.86 9.72
N VAL A 8 7.76 -2.84 10.15
CA VAL A 8 8.08 -4.02 9.33
C VAL A 8 6.82 -4.83 9.01
N GLU A 9 5.80 -4.85 9.87
CA GLU A 9 4.52 -5.52 9.56
C GLU A 9 3.75 -4.87 8.41
N PHE A 10 3.91 -3.57 8.16
CA PHE A 10 3.38 -2.89 6.98
C PHE A 10 4.25 -3.20 5.76
N SER A 11 5.58 -3.09 5.91
CA SER A 11 6.55 -3.37 4.83
C SER A 11 6.47 -4.79 4.25
N LYS A 12 5.88 -5.78 4.95
CA LYS A 12 5.68 -7.12 4.40
C LYS A 12 4.77 -7.12 3.17
N ASP A 13 3.75 -6.27 3.17
CA ASP A 13 2.77 -6.19 2.09
C ASP A 13 3.37 -5.47 0.86
N HIS A 14 4.33 -4.58 1.07
CA HIS A 14 5.03 -3.82 0.02
C HIS A 14 5.77 -4.70 -0.99
N HIS A 15 6.28 -5.86 -0.57
CA HIS A 15 6.98 -6.74 -1.50
C HIS A 15 6.05 -7.25 -2.62
N GLN A 16 4.83 -7.67 -2.27
CA GLN A 16 3.84 -8.12 -3.24
C GLN A 16 3.32 -6.94 -4.07
N ALA A 17 3.11 -5.78 -3.44
CA ALA A 17 2.73 -4.56 -4.15
C ALA A 17 3.75 -4.15 -5.22
N LEU A 18 5.06 -4.24 -4.94
CA LEU A 18 6.11 -3.93 -5.92
C LEU A 18 6.15 -4.93 -7.08
N ILE A 19 5.89 -6.22 -6.82
CA ILE A 19 5.78 -7.22 -7.89
C ILE A 19 4.56 -6.90 -8.77
N LEU A 20 3.41 -6.63 -8.16
CA LEU A 20 2.19 -6.25 -8.86
C LEU A 20 2.39 -4.98 -9.70
N ALA A 21 3.05 -3.97 -9.12
CA ALA A 21 3.40 -2.74 -9.82
C ALA A 21 4.26 -3.04 -11.05
N GLN A 22 5.27 -3.90 -10.89
CA GLN A 22 6.20 -4.21 -11.97
C GLN A 22 5.53 -4.97 -13.10
N ILE A 23 4.65 -5.96 -12.85
CA ILE A 23 3.98 -6.69 -13.95
C ILE A 23 3.05 -5.80 -14.78
N CYS A 24 2.54 -4.70 -14.20
CA CYS A 24 1.61 -3.79 -14.84
C CYS A 24 2.29 -2.73 -15.74
N LYS A 25 3.57 -2.42 -15.50
CA LYS A 25 4.33 -1.47 -16.32
C LYS A 25 4.53 -1.98 -17.75
N ILE A 26 4.51 -1.06 -18.70
CA ILE A 26 4.88 -1.31 -20.10
C ILE A 26 6.34 -1.77 -20.16
N ASN A 27 6.64 -2.69 -21.08
CA ASN A 27 7.97 -3.30 -21.27
C ASN A 27 8.51 -4.07 -20.06
N SER A 28 7.66 -4.42 -19.09
CA SER A 28 8.08 -5.29 -18.00
C SER A 28 8.37 -6.70 -18.53
N PRO A 29 9.48 -7.34 -18.11
CA PRO A 29 9.77 -8.71 -18.52
C PRO A 29 8.67 -9.66 -18.05
N GLU A 30 8.49 -10.77 -18.76
CA GLU A 30 7.57 -11.81 -18.33
C GLU A 30 8.08 -12.46 -17.04
N TYR A 31 7.24 -12.49 -16.02
CA TYR A 31 7.53 -13.19 -14.76
C TYR A 31 6.90 -14.58 -14.78
N LYS A 32 7.71 -15.60 -14.49
CA LYS A 32 7.23 -16.98 -14.45
C LYS A 32 6.09 -17.11 -13.42
N GLY A 33 4.95 -17.64 -13.87
CA GLY A 33 3.76 -17.82 -13.03
C GLY A 33 2.86 -16.58 -12.93
N MET A 34 3.18 -15.49 -13.63
CA MET A 34 2.35 -14.29 -13.68
C MET A 34 1.64 -14.14 -15.04
N PRO A 35 0.48 -13.46 -15.08
CA PRO A 35 -0.23 -13.21 -16.32
C PRO A 35 0.56 -12.29 -17.26
N THR A 36 0.65 -12.67 -18.52
CA THR A 36 1.30 -11.87 -19.57
C THR A 36 0.28 -11.05 -20.38
N THR A 37 -0.97 -11.52 -20.46
CA THR A 37 -2.04 -10.82 -21.18
C THR A 37 -2.59 -9.63 -20.38
N VAL A 38 -3.03 -8.59 -21.09
CA VAL A 38 -3.64 -7.40 -20.49
C VAL A 38 -4.84 -7.75 -19.60
N ALA A 39 -5.74 -8.62 -20.08
CA ALA A 39 -6.90 -9.08 -19.32
C ALA A 39 -6.49 -9.88 -18.06
N GLY A 40 -5.47 -10.72 -18.15
CA GLY A 40 -4.96 -11.49 -17.00
C GLY A 40 -4.34 -10.58 -15.93
N LYS A 41 -3.57 -9.57 -16.34
CA LYS A 41 -3.00 -8.56 -15.44
C LYS A 41 -4.09 -7.76 -14.75
N ALA A 42 -5.10 -7.30 -15.49
CA ALA A 42 -6.24 -6.58 -14.93
C ALA A 42 -6.99 -7.41 -13.87
N LYS A 43 -7.27 -8.68 -14.17
CA LYS A 43 -7.89 -9.59 -13.21
C LYS A 43 -7.06 -9.72 -11.93
N LEU A 44 -5.76 -9.96 -12.07
CA LEU A 44 -4.85 -10.09 -10.92
C LEU A 44 -4.78 -8.80 -10.09
N VAL A 45 -4.75 -7.63 -10.73
CA VAL A 45 -4.78 -6.34 -10.04
C VAL A 45 -6.05 -6.17 -9.22
N LEU A 46 -7.22 -6.49 -9.78
CA LEU A 46 -8.49 -6.39 -9.05
C LEU A 46 -8.57 -7.37 -7.87
N GLU A 47 -8.07 -8.59 -8.04
CA GLU A 47 -7.97 -9.58 -6.97
C GLU A 47 -7.06 -9.09 -5.83
N LYS A 48 -5.88 -8.57 -6.17
CA LYS A 48 -4.89 -8.06 -5.22
C LYS A 48 -5.31 -6.75 -4.56
N TRP A 49 -6.06 -5.93 -5.27
CA TRP A 49 -6.66 -4.73 -4.70
C TRP A 49 -7.57 -5.05 -3.52
N GLU A 50 -8.55 -5.94 -3.70
CA GLU A 50 -9.51 -6.25 -2.64
C GLU A 50 -8.89 -7.08 -1.50
N SER A 51 -7.97 -7.99 -1.81
CA SER A 51 -7.39 -8.90 -0.82
C SER A 51 -6.20 -8.32 -0.04
N GLU A 52 -5.43 -7.40 -0.61
CA GLU A 52 -4.14 -6.95 -0.06
C GLU A 52 -4.04 -5.42 0.02
N LEU A 53 -4.08 -4.71 -1.11
CA LEU A 53 -3.78 -3.27 -1.13
C LEU A 53 -4.80 -2.41 -0.38
N LYS A 54 -6.09 -2.64 -0.61
CA LYS A 54 -7.15 -1.84 0.04
C LYS A 54 -7.18 -2.04 1.56
N PRO A 55 -7.10 -3.28 2.11
CA PRO A 55 -6.92 -3.48 3.54
C PRO A 55 -5.66 -2.81 4.10
N HIS A 56 -4.55 -2.85 3.36
CA HIS A 56 -3.29 -2.23 3.74
C HIS A 56 -3.43 -0.70 3.87
N PHE A 57 -3.90 -0.02 2.82
CA PHE A 57 -4.14 1.43 2.83
C PHE A 57 -5.09 1.87 3.93
N ASN A 58 -6.16 1.10 4.15
CA ASN A 58 -7.11 1.38 5.23
C ASN A 58 -6.44 1.30 6.61
N LEU A 59 -5.52 0.35 6.82
CA LEU A 59 -4.82 0.20 8.09
C LEU A 59 -3.89 1.39 8.35
N GLU A 60 -3.18 1.85 7.31
CA GLU A 60 -2.29 3.01 7.38
C GLU A 60 -3.05 4.31 7.66
N GLU A 61 -4.12 4.57 6.90
CA GLU A 61 -4.98 5.73 7.11
C GLU A 61 -5.65 5.72 8.49
N LYS A 62 -6.00 4.53 8.99
CA LYS A 62 -6.67 4.38 10.29
C LYS A 62 -5.72 4.51 11.48
N LEU A 63 -4.48 4.00 11.36
CA LEU A 63 -3.57 3.89 12.51
C LEU A 63 -2.35 4.82 12.42
N LEU A 64 -1.70 4.91 11.26
CA LEU A 64 -0.45 5.66 11.12
C LEU A 64 -0.73 7.15 10.94
N VAL A 65 -1.59 7.52 10.00
CA VAL A 65 -1.90 8.92 9.68
C VAL A 65 -2.28 9.74 10.93
N PRO A 66 -3.34 9.39 11.70
CA PRO A 66 -3.75 10.19 12.85
C PRO A 66 -2.70 10.21 13.97
N LEU A 67 -1.84 9.19 14.06
CA LEU A 67 -0.80 9.11 15.07
C LEU A 67 0.36 10.09 14.78
N VAL A 68 0.64 10.38 13.51
CA VAL A 68 1.89 11.06 13.11
C VAL A 68 1.69 12.39 12.40
N GLU A 69 0.53 12.65 11.80
CA GLU A 69 0.31 13.82 10.94
C GLU A 69 0.56 15.16 11.65
N ASN A 70 0.39 15.22 12.97
CA ASN A 70 0.56 16.44 13.77
C ASN A 70 1.91 16.53 14.49
N LYS A 71 2.82 15.55 14.27
CA LYS A 71 4.14 15.54 14.92
C LYS A 71 5.16 16.47 14.26
N SER A 72 5.02 16.74 12.96
CA SER A 72 5.86 17.71 12.25
C SER A 72 5.18 18.18 10.95
N ILE A 73 5.62 19.32 10.41
CA ILE A 73 5.15 19.80 9.10
C ILE A 73 5.46 18.77 8.00
N LYS A 74 6.65 18.15 8.05
CA LYS A 74 7.05 17.13 7.07
C LYS A 74 6.12 15.91 7.11
N LEU A 75 5.82 15.39 8.30
CA LEU A 75 4.89 14.27 8.46
C LEU A 75 3.48 14.62 8.00
N LYS A 76 3.01 15.85 8.26
CA LYS A 76 1.73 16.34 7.77
C LYS A 76 1.63 16.29 6.25
N GLU A 77 2.66 16.81 5.56
CA GLU A 77 2.68 16.83 4.10
C GLU A 77 2.85 15.42 3.50
N LEU A 78 3.65 14.55 4.14
CA LEU A 78 3.75 13.14 3.73
C LEU A 78 2.40 12.42 3.89
N CYS A 79 1.70 12.57 5.02
CA CYS A 79 0.39 11.94 5.23
C CYS A 79 -0.65 12.38 4.18
N LYS A 80 -0.69 13.68 3.87
CA LYS A 80 -1.56 14.20 2.80
C LYS A 80 -1.24 13.58 1.45
N ARG A 81 0.05 13.45 1.12
CA ARG A 81 0.50 12.84 -0.13
C ARG A 81 0.13 11.37 -0.21
N ILE A 82 0.35 10.60 0.86
CA ILE A 82 -0.03 9.19 0.96
C ILE A 82 -1.53 9.01 0.71
N ILE A 83 -2.38 9.77 1.42
CA ILE A 83 -3.84 9.72 1.23
C ILE A 83 -4.24 10.10 -0.20
N LEU A 84 -3.59 11.11 -0.79
CA LEU A 84 -3.85 11.50 -2.18
C LEU A 84 -3.49 10.37 -3.15
N GLU A 85 -2.32 9.77 -3.01
CA GLU A 85 -1.87 8.67 -3.85
C GLU A 85 -2.79 7.43 -3.69
N HIS A 86 -3.28 7.12 -2.48
CA HIS A 86 -4.28 6.07 -2.27
C HIS A 86 -5.57 6.30 -3.07
N ARG A 87 -6.09 7.53 -3.05
CA ARG A 87 -7.31 7.88 -3.82
C ARG A 87 -7.08 7.86 -5.32
N GLN A 88 -5.88 8.23 -5.78
CA GLN A 88 -5.49 8.09 -7.18
C GLN A 88 -5.43 6.63 -7.61
N ILE A 89 -4.81 5.75 -6.80
CA ILE A 89 -4.76 4.31 -7.05
C ILE A 89 -6.18 3.72 -7.08
N GLU A 90 -7.05 4.07 -6.13
CA GLU A 90 -8.44 3.62 -6.11
C GLU A 90 -9.23 4.03 -7.37
N ASN A 91 -8.99 5.25 -7.89
CA ASN A 91 -9.58 5.69 -9.15
C ASN A 91 -9.10 4.82 -10.34
N LEU A 92 -7.79 4.53 -10.42
CA LEU A 92 -7.23 3.67 -11.47
C LEU A 92 -7.81 2.26 -11.40
N ILE A 93 -7.99 1.70 -10.20
CA ILE A 93 -8.70 0.43 -10.01
C ILE A 93 -10.13 0.51 -10.57
N GLY A 94 -10.84 1.61 -10.31
CA GLY A 94 -12.16 1.87 -10.88
C GLY A 94 -12.16 1.86 -12.42
N LYS A 95 -11.16 2.46 -13.07
CA LYS A 95 -10.99 2.43 -14.53
C LYS A 95 -10.66 1.02 -15.05
N ILE A 96 -9.77 0.29 -14.37
CA ILE A 96 -9.41 -1.10 -14.71
C ILE A 96 -10.65 -2.00 -14.64
N SER A 97 -11.48 -1.87 -13.60
CA SER A 97 -12.70 -2.66 -13.44
C SER A 97 -13.72 -2.47 -14.56
N LYS A 98 -13.67 -1.31 -15.23
CA LYS A 98 -14.55 -0.94 -16.36
C LYS A 98 -13.89 -1.21 -17.72
N ASN A 99 -12.69 -1.78 -17.74
CA ASN A 99 -11.87 -2.00 -18.95
C ASN A 99 -11.61 -0.71 -19.76
N MET A 100 -11.56 0.45 -19.10
CA MET A 100 -11.31 1.73 -19.77
C MET A 100 -9.82 1.90 -20.03
N GLU A 101 -9.41 2.04 -21.30
CA GLU A 101 -8.01 2.26 -21.70
C GLU A 101 -7.04 1.35 -20.93
N ILE A 102 -7.36 0.05 -20.93
CA ILE A 102 -6.89 -0.85 -19.87
C ILE A 102 -5.36 -0.99 -19.82
N GLU A 103 -4.68 -0.96 -20.97
CA GLU A 103 -3.22 -1.08 -21.03
C GLU A 103 -2.52 0.17 -20.49
N SER A 104 -2.95 1.36 -20.88
CA SER A 104 -2.39 2.61 -20.35
C SER A 104 -2.72 2.79 -18.87
N THR A 105 -3.93 2.41 -18.45
CA THR A 105 -4.36 2.48 -17.05
C THR A 105 -3.57 1.51 -16.17
N LEU A 106 -3.30 0.28 -16.64
CA LEU A 106 -2.42 -0.66 -15.93
C LEU A 106 -1.00 -0.10 -15.78
N ASN A 107 -0.46 0.51 -16.84
CA ASN A 107 0.85 1.12 -16.78
C ASN A 107 0.90 2.28 -15.76
N GLU A 108 -0.10 3.16 -15.78
CA GLU A 108 -0.23 4.27 -14.83
C GLU A 108 -0.32 3.75 -13.38
N PHE A 109 -1.14 2.72 -13.15
CA PHE A 109 -1.25 2.04 -11.86
C PHE A 109 0.10 1.47 -11.40
N GLY A 110 0.82 0.78 -12.29
CA GLY A 110 2.12 0.17 -11.96
C GLY A 110 3.21 1.21 -11.66
N LEU A 111 3.21 2.34 -12.35
CA LEU A 111 4.14 3.44 -12.07
C LEU A 111 3.80 4.13 -10.74
N LEU A 112 2.53 4.42 -10.51
CA LEU A 112 2.08 5.08 -9.29
C LEU A 112 2.33 4.21 -8.05
N LEU A 113 1.96 2.93 -8.08
CA LEU A 113 2.13 2.02 -6.96
C LEU A 113 3.61 1.80 -6.59
N ASP A 114 4.50 1.68 -7.58
CA ASP A 114 5.94 1.53 -7.32
C ASP A 114 6.53 2.81 -6.69
N ASN A 115 6.12 3.99 -7.16
CA ASN A 115 6.56 5.26 -6.56
C ASN A 115 6.02 5.44 -5.14
N HIS A 116 4.75 5.11 -4.94
CA HIS A 116 4.06 5.18 -3.66
C HIS A 116 4.75 4.32 -2.60
N VAL A 117 4.93 3.02 -2.87
CA VAL A 117 5.59 2.10 -1.94
C VAL A 117 7.03 2.54 -1.61
N ARG A 118 7.75 3.10 -2.58
CA ARG A 118 9.12 3.62 -2.35
C ARG A 118 9.12 4.87 -1.48
N LEU A 119 8.14 5.76 -1.63
CA LEU A 119 7.97 6.94 -0.78
C LEU A 119 7.73 6.51 0.67
N GLU A 120 6.85 5.54 0.88
CA GLU A 120 6.54 5.02 2.21
C GLU A 120 7.78 4.44 2.88
N GLU A 121 8.46 3.56 2.17
CA GLU A 121 9.63 2.85 2.67
C GLU A 121 10.81 3.77 3.00
N ARG A 122 11.09 4.75 2.13
CA ARG A 122 12.30 5.55 2.19
C ARG A 122 12.13 6.88 2.89
N GLU A 123 10.92 7.41 2.94
CA GLU A 123 10.66 8.73 3.51
C GLU A 123 9.67 8.64 4.67
N TRP A 124 8.46 8.14 4.42
CA TRP A 124 7.40 8.20 5.44
C TRP A 124 7.73 7.35 6.66
N PHE A 125 8.11 6.08 6.49
CA PHE A 125 8.43 5.18 7.60
C PHE A 125 9.70 5.59 8.34
N GLU A 126 10.67 6.19 7.66
CA GLU A 126 11.86 6.76 8.33
C GLU A 126 11.47 7.95 9.23
N GLU A 127 10.63 8.85 8.74
CA GLU A 127 10.13 9.99 9.52
C GLU A 127 9.26 9.55 10.70
N ILE A 128 8.39 8.56 10.50
CA ILE A 128 7.58 7.97 11.59
C ILE A 128 8.50 7.41 12.67
N GLN A 129 9.52 6.63 12.26
CA GLN A 129 10.45 6.01 13.20
C GLN A 129 11.22 7.06 14.04
N ASN A 130 11.57 8.19 13.45
CA ASN A 130 12.26 9.27 14.17
C ASN A 130 11.32 10.06 15.11
N ALA A 131 10.01 10.09 14.82
CA ALA A 131 9.04 10.91 15.54
C ALA A 131 8.26 10.17 16.65
N LEU A 132 8.27 8.83 16.65
CA LEU A 132 7.56 8.02 17.64
C LEU A 132 8.42 7.70 18.86
N SER A 133 7.83 7.88 20.04
CA SER A 133 8.37 7.38 21.30
C SER A 133 8.18 5.86 21.42
N SER A 134 8.93 5.22 22.32
CA SER A 134 8.79 3.78 22.58
C SER A 134 7.39 3.39 23.07
N GLU A 135 6.71 4.27 23.82
CA GLU A 135 5.34 4.04 24.28
C GLU A 135 4.35 4.04 23.10
N GLU A 136 4.46 5.01 22.20
CA GLU A 136 3.63 5.10 21.00
C GLU A 136 3.83 3.90 20.07
N ILE A 137 5.09 3.47 19.86
CA ILE A 137 5.43 2.26 19.10
C ILE A 137 4.74 1.02 19.70
N ASN A 138 4.79 0.86 21.02
CA ASN A 138 4.19 -0.30 21.69
C ASN A 138 2.66 -0.29 21.58
N ASN A 139 2.04 0.88 21.76
CA ASN A 139 0.60 1.06 21.61
C ASN A 139 0.15 0.77 20.17
N LEU A 140 0.90 1.26 19.18
CA LEU A 140 0.64 0.96 17.77
C LEU A 140 0.72 -0.55 17.49
N ALA A 141 1.72 -1.24 18.05
CA ALA A 141 1.87 -2.68 17.86
C ALA A 141 0.65 -3.48 18.40
N VAL A 142 0.06 -3.05 19.51
CA VAL A 142 -1.18 -3.64 20.06
C VAL A 142 -2.37 -3.40 19.13
N GLN A 143 -2.51 -2.17 18.61
CA GLN A 143 -3.60 -1.81 17.71
C GLN A 143 -3.53 -2.58 16.38
N VAL A 144 -2.34 -2.69 15.77
CA VAL A 144 -2.13 -3.45 14.52
C VAL A 144 -2.51 -4.91 14.68
N LYS A 145 -2.15 -5.55 15.79
CA LYS A 145 -2.55 -6.94 16.08
C LYS A 145 -4.07 -7.09 16.15
N LYS A 146 -4.73 -6.20 16.90
CA LYS A 146 -6.19 -6.22 17.07
C LYS A 146 -6.93 -6.05 15.75
N GLU A 147 -6.48 -5.15 14.88
CA GLU A 147 -7.10 -4.94 13.57
C GLU A 147 -6.94 -6.19 12.68
N LYS A 148 -5.75 -6.80 12.63
CA LYS A 148 -5.53 -8.03 11.84
C LYS A 148 -6.33 -9.24 12.37
N GLU A 149 -6.52 -9.34 13.68
CA GLU A 149 -7.38 -10.37 14.30
C GLU A 149 -8.87 -10.14 14.00
N SER A 150 -9.32 -8.89 13.99
CA SER A 150 -10.71 -8.55 13.64
C SER A 150 -11.02 -8.81 12.16
N SER A 151 -10.05 -8.66 11.26
CA SER A 151 -10.23 -8.95 9.83
C SER A 151 -10.27 -10.45 9.51
N THR A 152 -9.64 -11.30 10.33
CA THR A 152 -9.60 -12.77 10.11
C THR A 152 -10.86 -13.50 10.62
N GLN A 153 -11.63 -12.90 11.52
CA GLN A 153 -12.90 -13.47 12.00
C GLN A 153 -14.07 -13.29 11.02
N THR A 154 -13.99 -12.31 10.10
CA THR A 154 -15.09 -11.98 9.18
C THR A 154 -15.11 -12.85 7.90
N CYS A 155 -14.04 -13.59 7.61
CA CYS A 155 -13.95 -14.48 6.43
C CYS A 155 -14.40 -15.93 6.70
N LYS A 156 -14.92 -16.22 7.89
CA LYS A 156 -15.50 -17.53 8.28
C LYS A 156 -17.01 -17.41 8.55
N LYS A 157 -17.81 -16.96 7.59
CA LYS A 157 -19.27 -17.18 7.58
C LYS A 157 -19.79 -17.35 6.17
#